data_AF-A0A2V7Q8K9-F1
#
_entry.id   AF-A0A2V7Q8K9-F1
#
_cell.length_a   1.000
_cell.length_b   1.000
_cell.length_c   1.000
_cell.angle_alpha   90.00
_cell.angle_beta   90.00
_cell.angle_gamma   90.00
#
_symmetry.space_group_name_H-M   'P 1'
#
loop_
_entity.id
_entity.type
_entity.pdbx_description
1 polymer ?
#
loop_
_entity_poly.entity_id
_entity_poly.type
_entity_poly.pdbx_seq_one_letter_code
_entity_poly.pdbx_strand_id
1 'polypeptide(L)' 'LDPNPLLQLLAQDPAQIRPFPAFPPDANATAAPFGTAVSRDGIHPSTATQKLIAQSLQQAINAFYGSAIPAIP' A
#
# COMPACT_ATOMS: atom_id res chain seq x y z
N LEU A 1 7.64 -8.45 16.46
CA LEU A 1 7.57 -7.14 15.78
C LEU A 1 6.77 -7.37 14.51
N ASP A 2 5.80 -6.51 14.20
CA ASP A 2 5.12 -6.59 12.90
C ASP A 2 6.16 -6.30 11.79
N PRO A 3 6.34 -7.19 10.80
CA PRO A 3 7.29 -6.95 9.72
C PRO A 3 6.89 -5.79 8.81
N ASN A 4 5.67 -5.26 8.91
CA ASN A 4 5.17 -4.22 8.00
C ASN A 4 4.28 -3.15 8.68
N PRO A 5 4.85 -2.29 9.54
CA PRO A 5 4.11 -1.17 10.13
C PRO A 5 3.62 -0.17 9.07
N LEU A 6 4.27 -0.08 7.91
CA LEU A 6 3.89 0.84 6.84
C LEU A 6 2.53 0.47 6.23
N LEU A 7 2.27 -0.81 5.95
CA LEU A 7 0.96 -1.23 5.45
C LEU A 7 -0.15 -1.02 6.50
N GLN A 8 0.15 -1.21 7.78
CA GLN A 8 -0.80 -0.89 8.84
C GLN A 8 -1.15 0.60 8.84
N LEU A 9 -0.17 1.49 8.69
CA LEU A 9 -0.43 2.93 8.59
C LEU A 9 -1.32 3.26 7.39
N LEU A 10 -1.08 2.65 6.22
CA LEU A 10 -1.97 2.83 5.06
C LEU A 10 -3.39 2.33 5.33
N ALA A 11 -3.55 1.23 6.05
CA ALA A 11 -4.87 0.69 6.39
C ALA A 11 -5.66 1.55 7.39
N GLN A 12 -4.97 2.39 8.18
CA GLN A 12 -5.60 3.34 9.10
C GLN A 12 -5.91 4.70 8.45
N ASP A 13 -5.42 4.97 7.23
CA ASP A 13 -5.66 6.21 6.52
C ASP A 13 -6.82 6.06 5.51
N PRO A 14 -7.97 6.72 5.74
CA PRO A 14 -9.10 6.67 4.83
C PRO A 14 -8.83 7.25 3.45
N ALA A 15 -7.74 7.99 3.21
CA ALA A 15 -7.35 8.40 1.87
C ALA A 15 -6.64 7.27 1.09
N GLN A 16 -5.97 6.36 1.82
CA GLN A 16 -5.19 5.26 1.26
C GLN A 16 -6.05 4.03 1.00
N ILE A 17 -6.83 3.61 2.01
CA ILE A 17 -7.81 2.52 1.89
C ILE A 17 -9.18 3.08 2.26
N ARG A 18 -10.04 3.21 1.26
CA ARG A 18 -11.37 3.80 1.45
C ARG A 18 -12.42 2.77 1.85
N PRO A 19 -13.39 3.16 2.70
CA PRO A 19 -14.65 2.42 2.79
C PRO A 19 -15.33 2.35 1.43
N PHE A 20 -15.71 1.14 1.02
CA PHE A 20 -16.41 0.85 -0.22
C PHE A 20 -17.73 0.12 0.10
N PRO A 21 -18.83 0.37 -0.65
CA PRO A 21 -18.96 1.26 -1.79
C PRO A 21 -18.99 2.76 -1.46
N ALA A 22 -18.33 3.56 -2.29
CA ALA A 22 -18.51 5.00 -2.33
C ALA A 22 -19.66 5.33 -3.29
N PHE A 23 -20.65 6.11 -2.83
CA PHE A 23 -21.82 6.49 -3.62
C PHE A 23 -21.83 7.99 -3.95
N PRO A 24 -22.45 8.42 -5.06
CA PRO A 24 -22.70 9.84 -5.32
C PRO A 24 -23.42 10.51 -4.14
N PRO A 25 -23.10 11.77 -3.80
CA PRO A 25 -22.29 12.72 -4.57
C PRO A 25 -20.77 12.67 -4.29
N ASP A 26 -20.22 11.61 -3.68
CA ASP A 26 -18.78 11.50 -3.46
C ASP A 26 -18.02 11.49 -4.79
N ALA A 27 -17.17 12.50 -5.02
CA ALA A 27 -16.36 12.63 -6.24
C ALA A 27 -15.42 11.42 -6.45
N ASN A 28 -15.12 10.67 -5.40
CA ASN A 28 -14.25 9.51 -5.46
C ASN A 28 -14.99 8.22 -5.78
N ALA A 29 -16.32 8.23 -5.82
CA ALA A 29 -17.12 7.12 -6.33
C ALA A 29 -16.71 6.73 -7.77
N THR A 30 -16.09 7.65 -8.52
CA THR A 30 -15.57 7.41 -9.87
C THR A 30 -14.04 7.54 -9.98
N ALA A 31 -13.44 8.53 -9.33
CA ALA A 31 -12.02 8.84 -9.53
C ALA A 31 -11.05 7.86 -8.81
N ALA A 32 -11.37 7.49 -7.57
CA ALA A 32 -10.54 6.65 -6.71
C ALA A 32 -11.39 5.93 -5.64
N PRO A 33 -12.28 4.99 -6.04
CA PRO A 33 -13.27 4.40 -5.14
C PRO A 33 -12.67 3.59 -3.99
N PHE A 34 -11.41 3.17 -4.11
CA PHE A 34 -10.70 2.35 -3.12
C PHE A 34 -9.55 3.08 -2.43
N GLY A 35 -9.36 4.37 -2.72
CA GLY A 35 -8.18 5.14 -2.26
C GLY A 35 -6.95 4.90 -3.14
N THR A 36 -5.78 5.34 -2.67
CA THR A 36 -4.53 5.29 -3.43
C THR A 36 -3.66 4.07 -3.15
N ALA A 37 -3.92 3.33 -2.06
CA ALA A 37 -3.15 2.16 -1.70
C ALA A 37 -3.65 0.87 -2.39
N VAL A 38 -4.89 0.87 -2.86
CA VAL A 38 -5.53 -0.25 -3.57
C VAL A 38 -5.69 0.10 -5.05
N SER A 39 -5.59 -0.89 -5.91
CA SER A 39 -5.79 -0.77 -7.34
C SER A 39 -7.28 -0.52 -7.67
N ARG A 40 -7.58 -0.21 -8.94
CA ARG A 40 -8.97 0.02 -9.40
C ARG A 40 -9.87 -1.20 -9.33
N ASP A 41 -9.33 -2.39 -9.13
CA ASP A 41 -10.11 -3.61 -8.90
C ASP A 41 -10.55 -3.79 -7.43
N GLY A 42 -10.06 -2.95 -6.51
CA GLY A 42 -10.42 -3.02 -5.10
C GLY A 42 -9.81 -4.20 -4.34
N ILE A 43 -8.95 -5.00 -4.97
CA ILE A 43 -8.38 -6.21 -4.38
C ILE A 43 -6.85 -6.12 -4.30
N HIS A 44 -6.19 -5.70 -5.37
CA HIS A 44 -4.73 -5.72 -5.43
C HIS A 44 -4.12 -4.43 -4.87
N PRO A 45 -2.90 -4.47 -4.31
CA PRO A 45 -2.17 -3.25 -3.99
C PRO A 45 -1.91 -2.42 -5.24
N SER A 46 -1.97 -1.10 -5.13
CA SER A 46 -1.58 -0.20 -6.22
C SER A 46 -0.08 -0.34 -6.52
N THR A 47 0.38 0.20 -7.65
CA THR A 47 1.81 0.23 -8.00
C THR A 47 2.65 0.88 -6.90
N ALA A 48 2.14 1.95 -6.28
CA ALA A 48 2.81 2.63 -5.18
C ALA A 48 2.92 1.72 -3.94
N THR A 49 1.85 1.00 -3.60
CA THR A 49 1.86 0.07 -2.46
C THR A 49 2.76 -1.14 -2.72
N GLN A 50 2.78 -1.68 -3.94
CA GLN A 50 3.70 -2.76 -4.31
C GLN A 50 5.17 -2.33 -4.13
N LYS A 51 5.50 -1.08 -4.46
CA LYS A 51 6.84 -0.54 -4.23
C LYS A 51 7.19 -0.48 -2.73
N LEU A 52 6.26 -0.05 -1.88
CA LEU A 52 6.47 -0.05 -0.42
C LEU A 52 6.67 -1.47 0.14
N ILE A 53 5.90 -2.43 -0.35
CA ILE A 53 6.07 -3.86 0.01
C ILE A 53 7.46 -4.33 -0.39
N ALA A 54 7.88 -4.05 -1.63
CA ALA A 54 9.17 -4.47 -2.14
C ALA A 54 10.34 -3.85 -1.36
N GLN A 55 10.24 -2.56 -1.00
CA GLN A 55 11.22 -1.88 -0.16
C GLN A 55 11.28 -2.47 1.26
N SER A 56 10.12 -2.77 1.84
CA SER A 56 10.06 -3.41 3.17
C SER A 56 10.68 -4.81 3.16
N LEU A 57 10.42 -5.59 2.11
CA LEU A 57 11.02 -6.91 1.91
C LEU A 57 12.54 -6.83 1.72
N GLN A 58 13.01 -5.88 0.92
CA GLN A 58 14.44 -5.64 0.73
C GLN A 58 15.15 -5.31 2.06
N GLN A 59 14.55 -4.45 2.89
CA GLN A 59 15.09 -4.09 4.20
C GLN A 59 15.13 -5.31 5.13
N ALA A 60 14.06 -6.11 5.17
CA ALA A 60 13.98 -7.29 6.01
C ALA A 60 15.03 -8.35 5.60
N ILE A 61 15.23 -8.58 4.30
CA ILE A 61 16.23 -9.52 3.79
C ILE A 61 17.64 -9.04 4.16
N ASN A 62 17.95 -7.75 3.92
CA ASN A 62 19.26 -7.19 4.28
C ASN A 62 19.53 -7.27 5.79
N ALA A 63 18.53 -7.01 6.62
CA ALA A 63 18.65 -7.10 8.07
C ALA A 63 18.86 -8.53 8.57
N PHE A 64 18.17 -9.52 7.98
CA PHE A 64 18.24 -10.91 8.43
C PHE A 64 19.48 -11.64 7.90
N TYR A 65 19.83 -11.44 6.63
CA TYR A 65 20.91 -12.17 5.98
C TYR A 65 22.24 -11.41 5.92
N GLY A 66 22.28 -10.14 6.39
CA GLY A 66 23.46 -9.29 6.25
C GLY A 66 23.80 -8.98 4.78
N SER A 67 22.82 -9.12 3.88
CA SER A 67 22.99 -8.85 2.46
C SER A 67 22.98 -7.34 2.16
N ALA A 68 23.36 -6.98 0.93
CA ALA A 68 23.35 -5.62 0.42
C ALA A 68 22.54 -5.52 -0.88
N ILE A 69 21.30 -6.01 -0.87
CA ILE A 69 20.37 -5.83 -2.01
C ILE A 69 20.17 -4.33 -2.22
N PRO A 70 20.36 -3.79 -3.43
CA PRO A 70 20.18 -2.36 -3.71
C PRO A 70 18.76 -1.85 -3.40
N ALA A 71 18.64 -0.55 -3.16
CA ALA A 71 17.34 0.08 -2.93
C ALA A 71 16.46 0.03 -4.18
N ILE A 72 15.16 -0.18 -3.98
CA ILE A 72 14.17 -0.20 -5.07
C ILE A 72 13.76 1.25 -5.40
N PRO A 73 13.92 1.70 -6.65
CA PRO A 73 13.79 3.09 -7.07
C PRO A 73 12.36 3.61 -7.02
#